data_AF-A0A285CS85-F1
#
_entry.id   AF-A0A285CS85-F1
#
_cell.length_a   1.000
_cell.length_b   1.000
_cell.length_c   1.000
_cell.angle_alpha   90.00
_cell.angle_beta   90.00
_cell.angle_gamma   90.00
#
_symmetry.space_group_name_H-M   'P 1'
#
loop_
_entity.id
_entity.type
_entity.pdbx_description
1 polymer ?
#
loop_
_entity_poly.entity_id
_entity_poly.type
_entity_poly.pdbx_seq_one_letter_code
_entity_poly.pdbx_strand_id
1 'polypeptide(L)'
;MVARWVENPYFQHFTGETFFQHRPPIDPTSLIRWRKRIGEEGVEWLLTKTIEAGRKSGTVDDASLDEVAVDTTVMEKNIAHPTDSRLYARARGQLVDLAREAGIDLRQTYARLAPRLAAQVGRYAHAKQFRRMRKALRTLKGYTGRVMRDIRRQIDEIPAGPLRKRVLDKLVLVSRLLHQRPKDPGKIYSLHEPEVDCISKGKARVRYEFGTKVTVATTLTGGFVVGMRSLQGNPYDGHTLGEALEQVSILTGHPPKRVVVDRGYKGHGVQHTQVLISGTRRGLTPALARVLRRRSSIEPEIGHMKTDGRLSRCFLKGTLGDALFAVLCGCGHNIRKILAHVRALLAAVIALVLAMIRQAGANRQIPSCRGLIALFRLNLVKKLLKQTATSSSFGRDEGVAAGEKHTYAVGCFGRHA
;
A
#
# COMPACT_ATOMS: atom_id res chain seq x y z
N MET A 1 -17.49 8.50 5.45
CA MET A 1 -17.54 9.35 4.24
C MET A 1 -18.99 9.72 3.95
N VAL A 2 -19.87 8.74 3.73
CA VAL A 2 -21.32 8.98 3.52
C VAL A 2 -21.98 9.74 4.68
N ALA A 3 -21.76 9.33 5.94
CA ALA A 3 -22.28 10.08 7.10
C ALA A 3 -21.77 11.54 7.16
N ARG A 4 -20.46 11.74 6.95
CA ARG A 4 -19.84 13.08 6.88
C ARG A 4 -20.38 13.95 5.75
N TRP A 5 -20.86 13.37 4.65
CA TRP A 5 -21.46 14.13 3.56
C TRP A 5 -22.81 14.71 3.97
N VAL A 6 -23.63 13.93 4.70
CA VAL A 6 -24.92 14.40 5.24
C VAL A 6 -24.72 15.55 6.23
N GLU A 7 -23.63 15.51 7.01
CA GLU A 7 -23.34 16.53 8.03
C GLU A 7 -22.63 17.78 7.48
N ASN A 8 -22.17 17.79 6.23
CA ASN A 8 -21.28 18.84 5.71
C ASN A 8 -21.87 19.52 4.47
N PRO A 9 -22.45 20.74 4.61
CA PRO A 9 -23.03 21.49 3.49
C PRO A 9 -22.04 21.76 2.35
N TYR A 10 -20.76 21.99 2.67
CA TYR A 10 -19.74 22.21 1.64
C TYR A 10 -19.52 20.98 0.78
N PHE A 11 -19.52 19.79 1.39
CA PHE A 11 -19.35 18.54 0.63
C PHE A 11 -20.54 18.29 -0.30
N GLN A 12 -21.76 18.62 0.14
CA GLN A 12 -22.96 18.49 -0.68
C GLN A 12 -22.93 19.45 -1.86
N HIS A 13 -22.57 20.71 -1.61
CA HIS A 13 -22.41 21.72 -2.66
C HIS A 13 -21.36 21.30 -3.70
N PHE A 14 -20.19 20.81 -3.25
CA PHE A 14 -19.15 20.32 -4.16
C PHE A 14 -19.57 19.10 -4.99
N THR A 15 -20.54 18.31 -4.53
CA THR A 15 -21.10 17.19 -5.29
C THR A 15 -22.26 17.59 -6.20
N GLY A 16 -22.57 18.89 -6.30
CA GLY A 16 -23.61 19.41 -7.20
C GLY A 16 -24.96 19.64 -6.54
N GLU A 17 -25.09 19.48 -5.21
CA GLU A 17 -26.34 19.77 -4.52
C GLU A 17 -26.54 21.29 -4.36
N THR A 18 -27.73 21.75 -4.72
CA THR A 18 -28.14 23.16 -4.53
C THR A 18 -28.79 23.38 -3.17
N PHE A 19 -29.42 22.34 -2.61
CA PHE A 19 -30.10 22.37 -1.32
C PHE A 19 -29.47 21.37 -0.35
N PHE A 20 -29.57 21.65 0.95
CA PHE A 20 -29.02 20.77 1.96
C PHE A 20 -29.84 19.47 2.06
N GLN A 21 -29.16 18.35 1.83
CA GLN A 21 -29.69 17.00 1.84
C GLN A 21 -29.49 16.34 3.21
N HIS A 22 -30.58 15.82 3.78
CA HIS A 22 -30.55 15.09 5.06
C HIS A 22 -30.42 13.58 4.88
N ARG A 23 -30.52 13.08 3.64
CA ARG A 23 -30.40 11.66 3.33
C ARG A 23 -29.04 11.37 2.72
N PRO A 24 -28.42 10.23 3.07
CA PRO A 24 -27.25 9.74 2.36
C PRO A 24 -27.47 9.72 0.84
N PRO A 25 -26.48 10.17 0.03
CA PRO A 25 -26.62 10.20 -1.43
C PRO A 25 -26.58 8.80 -2.03
N ILE A 26 -25.99 7.84 -1.30
CA ILE A 26 -25.92 6.43 -1.66
C ILE A 26 -25.97 5.56 -0.39
N ASP A 27 -26.44 4.33 -0.55
CA ASP A 27 -26.27 3.31 0.50
C ASP A 27 -24.76 3.03 0.71
N PRO A 28 -24.26 2.95 1.97
CA PRO A 28 -22.84 2.72 2.25
C PRO A 28 -22.26 1.46 1.60
N THR A 29 -23.08 0.44 1.35
CA THR A 29 -22.66 -0.80 0.70
C THR A 29 -22.54 -0.67 -0.82
N SER A 30 -23.06 0.39 -1.42
CA SER A 30 -23.02 0.62 -2.88
C SER A 30 -21.59 0.60 -3.42
N LEU A 31 -20.65 1.27 -2.75
CA LEU A 31 -19.23 1.27 -3.16
C LEU A 31 -18.56 -0.10 -2.98
N ILE A 32 -19.03 -0.91 -2.03
CA ILE A 32 -18.55 -2.28 -1.84
C ILE A 32 -19.04 -3.16 -2.99
N ARG A 33 -20.34 -3.07 -3.33
CA ARG A 33 -20.94 -3.81 -4.44
C ARG A 33 -20.33 -3.41 -5.77
N TRP A 34 -20.13 -2.10 -6.00
CA TRP A 34 -19.48 -1.58 -7.21
C TRP A 34 -18.06 -2.15 -7.37
N ARG A 35 -17.21 -2.06 -6.33
CA ARG A 35 -15.84 -2.62 -6.37
C ARG A 35 -15.84 -4.12 -6.67
N LYS A 36 -16.74 -4.89 -6.04
CA LYS A 36 -16.88 -6.32 -6.30
C LYS A 36 -17.36 -6.62 -7.72
N ARG A 37 -18.22 -5.78 -8.28
CA ARG A 37 -18.78 -5.95 -9.62
C ARG A 37 -17.75 -5.67 -10.71
N ILE A 38 -16.96 -4.61 -10.57
CA ILE A 38 -15.92 -4.27 -11.56
C ILE A 38 -14.73 -5.24 -11.49
N GLY A 39 -14.45 -5.82 -10.32
CA GLY A 39 -13.36 -6.77 -10.14
C GLY A 39 -11.98 -6.19 -10.46
N GLU A 40 -10.99 -7.06 -10.57
CA GLU A 40 -9.61 -6.68 -10.88
C GLU A 40 -9.50 -6.06 -12.27
N GLU A 41 -10.10 -6.68 -13.28
CA GLU A 41 -10.13 -6.18 -14.65
C GLU A 41 -10.70 -4.76 -14.75
N GLY A 42 -11.79 -4.47 -14.03
CA GLY A 42 -12.40 -3.15 -14.07
C GLY A 42 -11.58 -2.06 -13.38
N VAL A 43 -10.79 -2.38 -12.34
CA VAL A 43 -9.86 -1.39 -11.78
C VAL A 43 -8.61 -1.22 -12.64
N GLU A 44 -8.15 -2.27 -13.30
CA GLU A 44 -7.07 -2.16 -14.29
C GLU A 44 -7.50 -1.29 -15.47
N TRP A 45 -8.74 -1.44 -15.94
CA TRP A 45 -9.31 -0.55 -16.94
C TRP A 45 -9.40 0.91 -16.45
N LEU A 46 -9.73 1.14 -15.17
CA LEU A 46 -9.66 2.49 -14.59
C LEU A 46 -8.21 3.03 -14.61
N LEU A 47 -7.22 2.20 -14.33
CA LEU A 47 -5.81 2.59 -14.40
C LEU A 47 -5.43 2.97 -15.84
N THR A 48 -5.82 2.17 -16.85
CA THR A 48 -5.70 2.51 -18.27
C THR A 48 -6.32 3.88 -18.57
N LYS A 49 -7.53 4.16 -18.07
CA LYS A 49 -8.18 5.47 -18.27
C LYS A 49 -7.44 6.62 -17.60
N THR A 50 -6.79 6.40 -16.46
CA THR A 50 -5.93 7.45 -15.89
C THR A 50 -4.67 7.69 -16.73
N ILE A 51 -4.10 6.66 -17.36
CA ILE A 51 -2.96 6.78 -18.28
C ILE A 51 -3.37 7.54 -19.54
N GLU A 52 -4.49 7.17 -20.16
CA GLU A 52 -5.06 7.91 -21.30
C GLU A 52 -5.34 9.37 -20.96
N ALA A 53 -5.92 9.64 -19.78
CA ALA A 53 -6.17 11.00 -19.32
C ALA A 53 -4.87 11.78 -19.14
N GLY A 54 -3.83 11.15 -18.59
CA GLY A 54 -2.48 11.74 -18.44
C GLY A 54 -1.83 12.10 -19.77
N ARG A 55 -2.02 11.26 -20.80
CA ARG A 55 -1.57 11.55 -22.18
C ARG A 55 -2.33 12.73 -22.77
N LYS A 56 -3.67 12.72 -22.67
CA LYS A 56 -4.53 13.80 -23.17
C LYS A 56 -4.27 15.15 -22.49
N SER A 57 -3.95 15.14 -21.19
CA SER A 57 -3.63 16.36 -20.45
C SER A 57 -2.20 16.84 -20.65
N GLY A 58 -1.34 16.10 -21.38
CA GLY A 58 0.09 16.42 -21.51
C GLY A 58 0.89 16.22 -20.21
N THR A 59 0.34 15.49 -19.25
CA THR A 59 1.00 15.18 -17.97
C THR A 59 2.04 14.07 -18.13
N VAL A 60 1.82 13.15 -19.06
CA VAL A 60 2.79 12.12 -19.47
C VAL A 60 2.84 12.07 -21.00
N ASP A 61 4.02 11.87 -21.55
CA ASP A 61 4.24 11.67 -22.99
C ASP A 61 4.59 10.20 -23.30
N ASP A 62 4.47 9.82 -24.58
CA ASP A 62 4.69 8.45 -25.02
C ASP A 62 6.15 8.01 -24.80
N ALA A 63 7.09 8.95 -24.91
CA ALA A 63 8.50 8.70 -24.63
C ALA A 63 8.74 8.33 -23.15
N SER A 64 7.98 8.88 -22.20
CA SER A 64 8.08 8.51 -20.78
C SER A 64 7.52 7.12 -20.50
N LEU A 65 6.60 6.60 -21.33
CA LEU A 65 6.05 5.25 -21.19
C LEU A 65 7.06 4.16 -21.61
N ASP A 66 8.04 4.52 -22.45
CA ASP A 66 9.10 3.60 -22.88
C ASP A 66 10.14 3.30 -21.78
N GLU A 67 10.22 4.16 -20.76
CA GLU A 67 11.22 4.06 -19.69
C GLU A 67 10.57 4.01 -18.31
N VAL A 68 10.56 2.83 -17.70
CA VAL A 68 9.88 2.60 -16.41
C VAL A 68 10.84 2.19 -15.30
N ALA A 69 10.50 2.52 -14.06
CA ALA A 69 11.08 1.92 -12.87
C ALA A 69 10.09 0.93 -12.27
N VAL A 70 10.58 -0.20 -11.77
CA VAL A 70 9.77 -1.19 -11.05
C VAL A 70 10.38 -1.45 -9.69
N ASP A 71 9.55 -1.37 -8.65
CA ASP A 71 9.94 -1.69 -7.28
C ASP A 71 8.81 -2.42 -6.55
N THR A 72 9.18 -3.18 -5.51
CA THR A 72 8.19 -3.82 -4.62
C THR A 72 8.05 -3.02 -3.33
N THR A 73 6.81 -2.77 -2.94
CA THR A 73 6.48 -2.18 -1.65
C THR A 73 5.59 -3.12 -0.84
N VAL A 74 5.51 -2.87 0.46
CA VAL A 74 4.54 -3.55 1.32
C VAL A 74 3.37 -2.61 1.56
N MET A 75 2.18 -3.13 1.30
CA MET A 75 0.91 -2.53 1.67
C MET A 75 0.42 -3.24 2.93
N GLU A 76 0.54 -2.59 4.09
CA GLU A 76 0.14 -3.25 5.35
C GLU A 76 -1.36 -3.55 5.32
N LYS A 77 -1.75 -4.70 5.84
CA LYS A 77 -3.18 -4.99 6.03
C LYS A 77 -3.66 -4.29 7.29
N ASN A 78 -4.93 -3.88 7.31
CA ASN A 78 -5.58 -3.36 8.51
C ASN A 78 -5.83 -4.47 9.56
N ILE A 79 -4.74 -4.99 10.11
CA ILE A 79 -4.73 -5.96 11.20
C ILE A 79 -4.04 -5.37 12.42
N ALA A 80 -4.41 -5.86 13.60
CA ALA A 80 -3.61 -5.58 14.78
C ALA A 80 -2.28 -6.32 14.71
N HIS A 81 -1.23 -5.75 15.29
CA HIS A 81 0.09 -6.37 15.32
C HIS A 81 -0.01 -7.84 15.82
N PRO A 82 0.48 -8.81 15.03
CA PRO A 82 0.22 -10.21 15.30
C PRO A 82 1.12 -10.71 16.43
N THR A 83 0.50 -11.21 17.50
CA THR A 83 1.19 -11.94 18.56
C THR A 83 0.49 -13.28 18.77
N ASP A 84 1.26 -14.35 18.93
CA ASP A 84 0.72 -15.70 19.10
C ASP A 84 -0.26 -15.76 20.30
N SER A 85 0.03 -15.03 21.39
CA SER A 85 -0.87 -14.97 22.54
C SER A 85 -2.23 -14.35 22.22
N ARG A 86 -2.24 -13.22 21.52
CA ARG A 86 -3.48 -12.57 21.09
C ARG A 86 -4.24 -13.46 20.11
N LEU A 87 -3.53 -14.14 19.22
CA LEU A 87 -4.12 -14.98 18.18
C LEU A 87 -4.84 -16.18 18.79
N TYR A 88 -4.21 -16.92 19.71
CA TYR A 88 -4.87 -18.01 20.44
C TYR A 88 -6.06 -17.53 21.28
N ALA A 89 -5.91 -16.42 22.03
CA ALA A 89 -7.00 -15.90 22.84
C ALA A 89 -8.21 -15.45 21.99
N ARG A 90 -7.96 -14.81 20.84
CA ARG A 90 -8.99 -14.44 19.86
C ARG A 90 -9.64 -15.67 19.24
N ALA A 91 -8.86 -16.68 18.86
CA ALA A 91 -9.38 -17.94 18.29
C ALA A 91 -10.34 -18.63 19.26
N ARG A 92 -9.92 -18.79 20.51
CA ARG A 92 -10.76 -19.32 21.58
C ARG A 92 -12.03 -18.49 21.76
N GLY A 93 -11.93 -17.15 21.75
CA GLY A 93 -13.11 -16.27 21.87
C GLY A 93 -14.12 -16.52 20.75
N GLN A 94 -13.67 -16.48 19.49
CA GLN A 94 -14.53 -16.74 18.33
C GLN A 94 -15.17 -18.12 18.37
N LEU A 95 -14.46 -19.15 18.85
CA LEU A 95 -15.03 -20.49 19.02
C LEU A 95 -16.12 -20.53 20.10
N VAL A 96 -15.90 -19.86 21.24
CA VAL A 96 -16.91 -19.78 22.31
C VAL A 96 -18.15 -19.02 21.85
N ASP A 97 -17.97 -17.93 21.11
CA ASP A 97 -19.08 -17.13 20.59
C ASP A 97 -19.92 -17.95 19.59
N LEU A 98 -19.26 -18.70 18.70
CA LEU A 98 -19.93 -19.60 17.75
C LEU A 98 -20.62 -20.78 18.42
N ALA A 99 -20.02 -21.36 19.48
CA ALA A 99 -20.65 -22.41 20.25
C ALA A 99 -21.94 -21.93 20.91
N ARG A 100 -21.91 -20.73 21.51
CA ARG A 100 -23.10 -20.10 22.10
C ARG A 100 -24.19 -19.86 21.05
N GLU A 101 -23.82 -19.34 19.88
CA GLU A 101 -24.76 -19.12 18.77
C GLU A 101 -25.39 -20.45 18.29
N ALA A 102 -24.63 -21.54 18.35
CA ALA A 102 -25.07 -22.88 17.98
C ALA A 102 -25.80 -23.65 19.10
N GLY A 103 -25.95 -23.07 20.30
CA GLY A 103 -26.56 -23.77 21.44
C GLY A 103 -25.71 -24.92 22.00
N ILE A 104 -24.40 -24.93 21.74
CA ILE A 104 -23.46 -25.96 22.24
C ILE A 104 -22.99 -25.62 23.65
N ASP A 105 -23.16 -26.56 24.56
CA ASP A 105 -22.63 -26.47 25.91
C ASP A 105 -21.15 -26.92 25.96
N LEU A 106 -20.29 -25.97 26.28
CA LEU A 106 -18.85 -26.20 26.41
C LEU A 106 -18.49 -26.60 27.84
N ARG A 107 -17.72 -27.68 27.99
CA ARG A 107 -17.21 -28.13 29.31
C ARG A 107 -16.45 -27.02 30.02
N GLN A 108 -15.60 -26.31 29.28
CA GLN A 108 -14.86 -25.14 29.78
C GLN A 108 -14.58 -24.14 28.67
N THR A 109 -14.91 -22.87 28.91
CA THR A 109 -14.67 -21.78 27.96
C THR A 109 -13.31 -21.08 28.14
N TYR A 110 -12.68 -21.21 29.32
CA TYR A 110 -11.50 -20.44 29.72
C TYR A 110 -11.67 -18.92 29.57
N ALA A 111 -12.90 -18.41 29.70
CA ALA A 111 -13.23 -16.99 29.50
C ALA A 111 -12.39 -16.06 30.38
N ARG A 112 -12.16 -16.44 31.65
CA ARG A 112 -11.40 -15.66 32.64
C ARG A 112 -9.87 -15.90 32.55
N LEU A 113 -9.45 -17.15 32.32
CA LEU A 113 -8.04 -17.54 32.37
C LEU A 113 -7.26 -17.11 31.12
N ALA A 114 -7.84 -17.27 29.93
CA ALA A 114 -7.13 -17.02 28.67
C ALA A 114 -6.72 -15.54 28.48
N PRO A 115 -7.57 -14.52 28.74
CA PRO A 115 -7.17 -13.12 28.59
C PRO A 115 -6.07 -12.71 29.57
N ARG A 116 -6.15 -13.17 30.84
CA ARG A 116 -5.13 -12.92 31.87
C ARG A 116 -3.78 -13.49 31.43
N LEU A 117 -3.79 -14.72 30.93
CA LEU A 117 -2.58 -15.40 30.46
C LEU A 117 -2.00 -14.73 29.19
N ALA A 118 -2.85 -14.28 28.26
CA ALA A 118 -2.42 -13.55 27.08
C ALA A 118 -1.72 -12.23 27.43
N ALA A 119 -2.22 -11.50 28.43
CA ALA A 119 -1.58 -10.31 28.97
C ALA A 119 -0.24 -10.62 29.67
N GLN A 120 -0.19 -11.70 30.45
CA GLN A 120 1.05 -12.17 31.10
C GLN A 120 2.16 -12.49 30.09
N VAL A 121 1.83 -13.08 28.94
CA VAL A 121 2.82 -13.37 27.88
C VAL A 121 3.56 -12.11 27.46
N GLY A 122 2.85 -10.98 27.27
CA GLY A 122 3.47 -9.70 26.93
C GLY A 122 4.41 -9.19 28.03
N ARG A 123 4.00 -9.32 29.29
CA ARG A 123 4.83 -8.93 30.44
C ARG A 123 6.11 -9.77 30.54
N TYR A 124 6.00 -11.09 30.35
CA TYR A 124 7.17 -11.97 30.34
C TYR A 124 8.12 -11.65 29.17
N ALA A 125 7.58 -11.30 28.00
CA ALA A 125 8.39 -10.88 26.85
C ALA A 125 9.17 -9.59 27.17
N HIS A 126 8.51 -8.58 27.74
CA HIS A 126 9.13 -7.32 28.15
C HIS A 126 10.23 -7.56 29.20
N ALA A 127 9.97 -8.39 30.20
CA ALA A 127 10.94 -8.77 31.23
C ALA A 127 12.00 -9.79 30.77
N LYS A 128 12.06 -10.14 29.48
CA LYS A 128 12.97 -11.16 28.90
C LYS A 128 12.87 -12.55 29.54
N GLN A 129 11.76 -12.87 30.21
CA GLN A 129 11.50 -14.15 30.88
C GLN A 129 10.97 -15.22 29.90
N PHE A 130 11.75 -15.54 28.87
CA PHE A 130 11.28 -16.37 27.74
C PHE A 130 10.85 -17.79 28.11
N ARG A 131 11.42 -18.40 29.17
CA ARG A 131 10.98 -19.71 29.66
C ARG A 131 9.53 -19.66 30.18
N ARG A 132 9.20 -18.65 30.99
CA ARG A 132 7.84 -18.42 31.52
C ARG A 132 6.87 -18.05 30.40
N MET A 133 7.31 -17.18 29.49
CA MET A 133 6.56 -16.80 28.29
C MET A 133 6.16 -18.02 27.46
N ARG A 134 7.11 -18.92 27.13
CA ARG A 134 6.84 -20.14 26.36
C ARG A 134 5.87 -21.09 27.09
N LYS A 135 5.98 -21.22 28.42
CA LYS A 135 5.03 -22.02 29.22
C LYS A 135 3.62 -21.45 29.13
N ALA A 136 3.46 -20.13 29.32
CA ALA A 136 2.18 -19.45 29.22
C ALA A 136 1.56 -19.59 27.81
N LEU A 137 2.36 -19.44 26.75
CA LEU A 137 1.91 -19.66 25.36
C LEU A 137 1.43 -21.10 25.13
N ARG A 138 2.16 -22.11 25.62
CA ARG A 138 1.73 -23.52 25.51
C ARG A 138 0.41 -23.77 26.22
N THR A 139 0.23 -23.21 27.40
CA THR A 139 -1.04 -23.32 28.15
C THR A 139 -2.20 -22.67 27.39
N LEU A 140 -1.99 -21.48 26.81
CA LEU A 140 -3.01 -20.77 26.03
C LEU A 140 -3.38 -21.51 24.73
N LYS A 141 -2.37 -22.07 24.05
CA LYS A 141 -2.57 -23.00 22.92
C LYS A 141 -3.41 -24.20 23.34
N GLY A 142 -3.13 -24.76 24.52
CA GLY A 142 -3.90 -25.85 25.12
C GLY A 142 -5.36 -25.50 25.41
N TYR A 143 -5.65 -24.31 25.96
CA TYR A 143 -7.03 -23.84 26.15
C TYR A 143 -7.80 -23.77 24.84
N THR A 144 -7.19 -23.17 23.82
CA THR A 144 -7.78 -23.03 22.49
C THR A 144 -8.07 -24.41 21.86
N GLY A 145 -7.10 -25.33 21.94
CA GLY A 145 -7.25 -26.69 21.41
C GLY A 145 -8.23 -27.56 22.18
N ARG A 146 -8.51 -27.28 23.46
CA ARG A 146 -9.57 -27.97 24.21
C ARG A 146 -10.95 -27.51 23.76
N VAL A 147 -11.19 -26.20 23.66
CA VAL A 147 -12.45 -25.64 23.15
C VAL A 147 -12.74 -26.14 21.73
N MET A 148 -11.74 -26.10 20.85
CA MET A 148 -11.89 -26.60 19.47
C MET A 148 -12.31 -28.08 19.42
N ARG A 149 -11.70 -28.93 20.26
CA ARG A 149 -12.03 -30.37 20.32
C ARG A 149 -13.40 -30.63 20.90
N ASP A 150 -13.83 -29.82 21.86
CA ASP A 150 -15.16 -29.94 22.47
C ASP A 150 -16.25 -29.67 21.44
N ILE A 151 -16.17 -28.53 20.74
CA ILE A 151 -17.07 -28.18 19.63
C ILE A 151 -17.05 -29.25 18.54
N ARG A 152 -15.85 -29.76 18.17
CA ARG A 152 -15.73 -30.79 17.13
C ARG A 152 -16.46 -32.09 17.48
N ARG A 153 -16.57 -32.44 18.77
CA ARG A 153 -17.30 -33.66 19.21
C ARG A 153 -18.82 -33.48 19.15
N GLN A 154 -19.29 -32.25 19.29
CA GLN A 154 -20.71 -31.88 19.29
C GLN A 154 -21.14 -31.32 17.92
N ILE A 155 -20.34 -31.52 16.86
CA ILE A 155 -20.60 -30.89 15.55
C ILE A 155 -21.86 -31.42 14.87
N ASP A 156 -22.25 -32.65 15.19
CA ASP A 156 -23.43 -33.31 14.65
C ASP A 156 -24.73 -32.86 15.34
N GLU A 157 -24.61 -32.24 16.51
CA GLU A 157 -25.73 -31.58 17.21
C GLU A 157 -26.11 -30.27 16.52
N ILE A 158 -25.22 -29.69 15.70
CA ILE A 158 -25.53 -28.48 14.93
C ILE A 158 -26.28 -28.87 13.65
N PRO A 159 -27.50 -28.36 13.42
CA PRO A 159 -28.23 -28.59 12.17
C PRO A 159 -27.45 -28.10 10.95
N ALA A 160 -27.65 -28.77 9.81
CA ALA A 160 -27.06 -28.32 8.55
C ALA A 160 -27.57 -26.91 8.21
N GLY A 161 -26.65 -26.02 7.81
CA GLY A 161 -26.99 -24.66 7.46
C GLY A 161 -25.80 -23.69 7.51
N PRO A 162 -26.06 -22.37 7.31
CA PRO A 162 -25.02 -21.35 7.30
C PRO A 162 -24.19 -21.29 8.59
N LEU A 163 -24.82 -21.55 9.74
CA LEU A 163 -24.14 -21.56 11.04
C LEU A 163 -23.15 -22.72 11.15
N ARG A 164 -23.57 -23.96 10.83
CA ARG A 164 -22.68 -25.13 10.82
C ARG A 164 -21.49 -24.91 9.89
N LYS A 165 -21.72 -24.33 8.70
CA LYS A 165 -20.63 -23.96 7.78
C LYS A 165 -19.64 -22.98 8.40
N ARG A 166 -20.13 -21.89 9.03
CA ARG A 166 -19.27 -20.92 9.74
C ARG A 166 -18.47 -21.57 10.87
N VAL A 167 -19.07 -22.49 11.61
CA VAL A 167 -18.40 -23.27 12.67
C VAL A 167 -17.29 -24.14 12.07
N LEU A 168 -17.59 -24.90 11.03
CA LEU A 168 -16.61 -25.76 10.34
C LEU A 168 -15.45 -24.95 9.77
N ASP A 169 -15.73 -23.86 9.05
CA ASP A 169 -14.70 -22.96 8.50
C ASP A 169 -13.79 -22.41 9.62
N LYS A 170 -14.37 -22.07 10.78
CA LYS A 170 -13.61 -21.62 11.93
C LYS A 170 -12.78 -22.75 12.54
N LEU A 171 -13.31 -23.95 12.67
CA LEU A 171 -12.59 -25.11 13.18
C LEU A 171 -11.39 -25.45 12.29
N VAL A 172 -11.55 -25.40 10.97
CA VAL A 172 -10.45 -25.59 10.01
C VAL A 172 -9.35 -24.54 10.22
N LEU A 173 -9.74 -23.26 10.30
CA LEU A 173 -8.79 -22.17 10.50
C LEU A 173 -8.05 -22.27 11.84
N VAL A 174 -8.77 -22.57 12.94
CA VAL A 174 -8.16 -22.74 14.26
C VAL A 174 -7.30 -24.00 14.32
N SER A 175 -7.68 -25.08 13.64
CA SER A 175 -6.85 -26.26 13.51
C SER A 175 -5.52 -25.93 12.82
N ARG A 176 -5.54 -25.21 11.69
CA ARG A 176 -4.32 -24.72 11.02
C ARG A 176 -3.47 -23.87 11.96
N LEU A 177 -4.08 -22.93 12.68
CA LEU A 177 -3.38 -22.11 13.70
C LEU A 177 -2.72 -22.96 14.79
N LEU A 178 -3.35 -24.04 15.26
CA LEU A 178 -2.79 -24.89 16.30
C LEU A 178 -1.65 -25.78 15.78
N HIS A 179 -1.62 -26.11 14.49
CA HIS A 179 -0.57 -26.95 13.92
C HIS A 179 0.61 -26.15 13.33
N GLN A 180 0.41 -24.86 13.01
CA GLN A 180 1.45 -24.04 12.41
C GLN A 180 2.69 -23.89 13.32
N ARG A 181 3.87 -23.88 12.70
CA ARG A 181 5.17 -23.64 13.31
C ARG A 181 5.69 -22.24 12.93
N PRO A 182 6.72 -21.71 13.62
CA PRO A 182 7.19 -20.35 13.39
C PRO A 182 7.69 -20.04 11.97
N LYS A 183 8.14 -21.05 11.22
CA LYS A 183 8.73 -20.91 9.87
C LYS A 183 7.88 -21.55 8.77
N ASP A 184 6.64 -21.93 9.07
CA ASP A 184 5.79 -22.54 8.06
C ASP A 184 5.40 -21.51 6.99
N PRO A 185 5.41 -21.90 5.70
CA PRO A 185 4.82 -21.06 4.65
C PRO A 185 3.32 -20.86 4.93
N GLY A 186 2.80 -19.66 4.67
CA GLY A 186 1.38 -19.35 4.88
C GLY A 186 0.93 -19.32 6.36
N LYS A 187 1.85 -19.04 7.28
CA LYS A 187 1.57 -18.86 8.72
C LYS A 187 0.44 -17.83 8.91
N ILE A 188 -0.53 -18.17 9.76
CA ILE A 188 -1.62 -17.25 10.11
C ILE A 188 -1.09 -16.19 11.06
N TYR A 189 -1.16 -14.93 10.63
CA TYR A 189 -0.90 -13.75 11.47
C TYR A 189 -2.21 -13.11 11.98
N SER A 190 -3.33 -13.31 11.27
CA SER A 190 -4.63 -12.76 11.62
C SER A 190 -5.76 -13.74 11.30
N LEU A 191 -6.72 -13.91 12.21
CA LEU A 191 -7.88 -14.79 12.01
C LEU A 191 -8.94 -14.23 11.05
N HIS A 192 -8.92 -12.92 10.80
CA HIS A 192 -9.90 -12.24 9.95
C HIS A 192 -9.33 -11.84 8.58
N GLU A 193 -8.03 -12.05 8.38
CA GLU A 193 -7.27 -11.92 7.13
C GLU A 193 -6.17 -13.01 7.12
N PRO A 194 -6.54 -14.29 6.94
CA PRO A 194 -5.59 -15.41 7.01
C PRO A 194 -4.57 -15.45 5.86
N GLU A 195 -4.74 -14.60 4.85
CA GLU A 195 -3.87 -14.47 3.66
C GLU A 195 -2.75 -13.42 3.84
N VAL A 196 -2.72 -12.70 4.96
CA VAL A 196 -1.68 -11.70 5.23
C VAL A 196 -0.29 -12.32 5.32
N ASP A 197 0.65 -11.76 4.57
CA ASP A 197 2.05 -12.16 4.59
C ASP A 197 2.86 -11.38 5.64
N CYS A 198 3.93 -12.01 6.12
CA CYS A 198 4.98 -11.35 6.89
C CYS A 198 6.16 -11.08 5.97
N ILE A 199 6.47 -9.80 5.77
CA ILE A 199 7.49 -9.36 4.81
C ILE A 199 8.62 -8.69 5.58
N SER A 200 9.82 -9.26 5.46
CA SER A 200 11.04 -8.67 6.04
C SER A 200 11.59 -7.62 5.09
N LYS A 201 11.43 -6.33 5.42
CA LYS A 201 12.15 -5.24 4.73
C LYS A 201 13.34 -4.86 5.61
N GLY A 202 14.52 -4.68 5.00
CA GLY A 202 15.80 -4.39 5.69
C GLY A 202 15.88 -3.01 6.38
N LYS A 203 14.76 -2.47 6.85
CA LYS A 203 14.67 -1.18 7.54
C LYS A 203 15.14 -1.34 8.98
N ALA A 204 15.98 -0.41 9.46
CA ALA A 204 16.57 -0.48 10.80
C ALA A 204 15.54 -0.47 11.95
N ARG A 205 14.39 0.21 11.78
CA ARG A 205 13.38 0.43 12.83
C ARG A 205 12.27 -0.63 12.87
N VAL A 206 11.87 -1.18 11.72
CA VAL A 206 10.79 -2.17 11.60
C VAL A 206 11.31 -3.35 10.80
N ARG A 207 11.47 -4.49 11.49
CA ARG A 207 12.03 -5.71 10.90
C ARG A 207 11.04 -6.47 10.02
N TYR A 208 9.75 -6.38 10.35
CA TYR A 208 8.67 -7.11 9.68
C TYR A 208 7.47 -6.19 9.46
N GLU A 209 6.96 -6.18 8.24
CA GLU A 209 5.70 -5.53 7.85
C GLU A 209 4.68 -6.63 7.56
N PHE A 210 3.42 -6.46 7.99
CA PHE A 210 2.37 -7.46 7.81
C PHE A 210 1.31 -6.97 6.83
N GLY A 211 1.25 -7.58 5.66
CA GLY A 211 0.34 -7.17 4.61
C GLY A 211 0.55 -7.95 3.33
N THR A 212 0.38 -7.27 2.21
CA THR A 212 0.54 -7.85 0.88
C THR A 212 1.66 -7.13 0.17
N LYS A 213 2.50 -7.87 -0.55
CA LYS A 213 3.52 -7.27 -1.42
C LYS A 213 2.81 -6.64 -2.61
N VAL A 214 3.28 -5.47 -3.06
CA VAL A 214 2.73 -4.77 -4.21
C VAL A 214 3.86 -4.39 -5.14
N THR A 215 3.79 -4.81 -6.40
CA THR A 215 4.63 -4.27 -7.47
C THR A 215 4.09 -2.93 -7.89
N VAL A 216 5.01 -1.97 -8.04
CA VAL A 216 4.72 -0.62 -8.51
C VAL A 216 5.61 -0.35 -9.70
N ALA A 217 5.01 0.00 -10.83
CA ALA A 217 5.69 0.43 -12.04
C ALA A 217 5.35 1.90 -12.30
N THR A 218 6.38 2.76 -12.36
CA THR A 218 6.22 4.17 -12.67
C THR A 218 7.10 4.58 -13.85
N THR A 219 6.69 5.57 -14.62
CA THR A 219 7.59 6.22 -15.59
C THR A 219 8.82 6.81 -14.87
N LEU A 220 10.01 6.72 -15.47
CA LEU A 220 11.23 7.30 -14.91
C LEU A 220 11.19 8.82 -14.84
N THR A 221 10.49 9.43 -15.79
CA THR A 221 10.25 10.87 -15.83
C THR A 221 8.82 11.13 -15.41
N GLY A 222 8.64 12.02 -14.43
CA GLY A 222 7.31 12.41 -13.97
C GLY A 222 6.60 11.37 -13.11
N GLY A 223 7.17 10.19 -12.83
CA GLY A 223 6.71 9.24 -11.80
C GLY A 223 5.24 8.83 -11.92
N PHE A 224 4.73 8.70 -13.14
CA PHE A 224 3.35 8.36 -13.43
C PHE A 224 3.16 6.85 -13.28
N VAL A 225 2.11 6.38 -12.60
CA VAL A 225 1.91 4.94 -12.37
C VAL A 225 1.36 4.32 -13.66
N VAL A 226 2.10 3.33 -14.17
CA VAL A 226 1.79 2.60 -15.41
C VAL A 226 1.57 1.11 -15.18
N GLY A 227 1.75 0.65 -13.94
CA GLY A 227 1.43 -0.70 -13.50
C GLY A 227 1.43 -0.75 -11.98
N MET A 228 0.49 -1.50 -11.41
CA MET A 228 0.41 -1.70 -9.97
C MET A 228 -0.37 -2.97 -9.68
N ARG A 229 0.23 -3.91 -8.93
CA ARG A 229 -0.40 -5.21 -8.67
C ARG A 229 -0.06 -5.74 -7.30
N SER A 230 -1.04 -6.31 -6.61
CA SER A 230 -0.79 -7.05 -5.37
C SER A 230 -0.27 -8.45 -5.68
N LEU A 231 0.68 -8.92 -4.87
CA LEU A 231 1.33 -10.21 -4.99
C LEU A 231 1.12 -11.01 -3.70
N GLN A 232 0.53 -12.19 -3.83
CA GLN A 232 0.22 -13.08 -2.72
C GLN A 232 1.36 -14.06 -2.45
N GLY A 233 1.58 -14.41 -1.18
CA GLY A 233 2.57 -15.43 -0.78
C GLY A 233 4.01 -14.92 -0.74
N ASN A 234 4.21 -13.60 -0.70
CA ASN A 234 5.52 -12.95 -0.66
C ASN A 234 6.56 -13.53 -1.66
N PRO A 235 6.29 -13.50 -2.97
CA PRO A 235 7.19 -14.05 -3.98
C PRO A 235 8.52 -13.28 -4.03
N TYR A 236 9.58 -13.92 -4.53
CA TYR A 236 10.86 -13.26 -4.75
C TYR A 236 10.75 -12.19 -5.85
N ASP A 237 11.27 -10.98 -5.59
CA ASP A 237 11.10 -9.81 -6.45
C ASP A 237 11.58 -10.06 -7.90
N GLY A 238 12.63 -10.85 -8.13
CA GLY A 238 13.04 -11.23 -9.48
C GLY A 238 11.96 -11.94 -10.28
N HIS A 239 11.18 -12.82 -9.65
CA HIS A 239 10.13 -13.60 -10.33
C HIS A 239 8.91 -12.74 -10.68
N THR A 240 8.78 -11.54 -10.12
CA THR A 240 7.59 -10.69 -10.32
C THR A 240 7.76 -9.70 -11.46
N LEU A 241 8.95 -9.57 -12.04
CA LEU A 241 9.22 -8.57 -13.08
C LEU A 241 8.47 -8.87 -14.37
N GLY A 242 8.38 -10.14 -14.78
CA GLY A 242 7.66 -10.55 -15.99
C GLY A 242 6.19 -10.10 -15.95
N GLU A 243 5.47 -10.50 -14.90
CA GLU A 243 4.07 -10.13 -14.68
C GLU A 243 3.88 -8.60 -14.59
N ALA A 244 4.81 -7.88 -13.97
CA ALA A 244 4.74 -6.43 -13.89
C ALA A 244 4.89 -5.76 -15.27
N LEU A 245 5.81 -6.23 -16.11
CA LEU A 245 6.01 -5.69 -17.46
C LEU A 245 4.88 -6.08 -18.41
N GLU A 246 4.32 -7.28 -18.26
CA GLU A 246 3.11 -7.69 -18.97
C GLU A 246 1.95 -6.75 -18.66
N GLN A 247 1.71 -6.47 -17.36
CA GLN A 247 0.69 -5.53 -16.94
C GLN A 247 0.94 -4.14 -17.53
N VAL A 248 2.17 -3.63 -17.47
CA VAL A 248 2.52 -2.34 -18.11
C VAL A 248 2.18 -2.35 -19.60
N SER A 249 2.55 -3.42 -20.31
CA SER A 249 2.30 -3.55 -21.76
C SER A 249 0.82 -3.50 -22.10
N ILE A 250 -0.02 -4.16 -21.29
CA ILE A 250 -1.48 -4.14 -21.44
C ILE A 250 -2.03 -2.72 -21.19
N LEU A 251 -1.58 -2.07 -20.11
CA LEU A 251 -2.11 -0.78 -19.67
C LEU A 251 -1.68 0.39 -20.56
N THR A 252 -0.48 0.35 -21.14
CA THR A 252 0.05 1.40 -22.04
C THR A 252 -0.21 1.11 -23.52
N GLY A 253 -0.51 -0.15 -23.86
CA GLY A 253 -0.70 -0.63 -25.23
C GLY A 253 0.59 -1.03 -25.96
N HIS A 254 1.75 -0.96 -25.31
CA HIS A 254 3.03 -1.44 -25.85
C HIS A 254 4.03 -1.78 -24.75
N PRO A 255 4.97 -2.71 -24.96
CA PRO A 255 6.00 -3.01 -23.98
C PRO A 255 6.94 -1.82 -23.79
N PRO A 256 7.42 -1.57 -22.56
CA PRO A 256 8.46 -0.56 -22.33
C PRO A 256 9.77 -1.03 -22.96
N LYS A 257 10.51 -0.09 -23.54
CA LYS A 257 11.85 -0.36 -24.12
C LYS A 257 12.87 -0.65 -23.02
N ARG A 258 12.73 0.01 -21.88
CA ARG A 258 13.68 -0.09 -20.76
C ARG A 258 12.98 -0.08 -19.41
N VAL A 259 13.47 -0.94 -18.53
CA VAL A 259 13.09 -0.96 -17.12
C VAL A 259 14.29 -0.82 -16.21
N VAL A 260 14.14 -0.07 -15.12
CA VAL A 260 15.17 0.10 -14.09
C VAL A 260 14.67 -0.49 -12.77
N VAL A 261 15.48 -1.36 -12.17
CA VAL A 261 15.09 -2.15 -10.98
C VAL A 261 16.19 -2.19 -9.92
N ASP A 262 15.83 -2.60 -8.71
CA ASP A 262 16.80 -2.86 -7.65
C ASP A 262 17.51 -4.23 -7.77
N ARG A 263 18.56 -4.45 -6.99
CA ARG A 263 19.32 -5.71 -6.91
C ARG A 263 18.47 -6.92 -6.55
N GLY A 264 17.33 -6.71 -5.90
CA GLY A 264 16.37 -7.77 -5.58
C GLY A 264 15.79 -8.46 -6.82
N TYR A 265 15.90 -7.85 -7.99
CA TYR A 265 15.37 -8.35 -9.26
C TYR A 265 16.37 -9.19 -10.08
N LYS A 266 17.48 -9.64 -9.47
CA LYS A 266 18.40 -10.57 -10.15
C LYS A 266 17.68 -11.89 -10.48
N GLY A 267 18.02 -12.48 -11.62
CA GLY A 267 17.38 -13.73 -12.07
C GLY A 267 15.95 -13.54 -12.60
N HIS A 268 15.64 -12.37 -13.15
CA HIS A 268 14.28 -12.01 -13.57
C HIS A 268 13.74 -12.73 -14.82
N GLY A 269 14.57 -13.38 -15.63
CA GLY A 269 14.15 -14.14 -16.82
C GLY A 269 13.60 -13.32 -18.01
N VAL A 270 13.27 -12.04 -17.84
CA VAL A 270 12.85 -11.13 -18.94
C VAL A 270 13.88 -11.01 -20.06
N GLN A 271 13.45 -11.18 -21.31
CA GLN A 271 14.30 -11.11 -22.52
C GLN A 271 14.03 -9.90 -23.42
N HIS A 272 12.77 -9.47 -23.57
CA HIS A 272 12.36 -8.50 -24.59
C HIS A 272 12.49 -7.02 -24.19
N THR A 273 12.69 -6.73 -22.90
CA THR A 273 12.87 -5.36 -22.37
C THR A 273 14.29 -5.21 -21.82
N GLN A 274 14.94 -4.08 -22.10
CA GLN A 274 16.26 -3.80 -21.54
C GLN A 274 16.17 -3.55 -20.02
N VAL A 275 16.65 -4.51 -19.22
CA VAL A 275 16.63 -4.41 -17.75
C VAL A 275 17.94 -3.81 -17.24
N LEU A 276 17.85 -2.68 -16.53
CA LEU A 276 18.97 -2.08 -15.81
C LEU A 276 18.85 -2.33 -14.30
N ILE A 277 19.72 -3.19 -13.78
CA ILE A 277 19.75 -3.56 -12.35
C ILE A 277 20.70 -2.64 -11.58
N SER A 278 20.26 -2.13 -10.43
CA SER A 278 21.06 -1.25 -9.56
C SER A 278 22.39 -1.90 -9.15
N GLY A 279 23.46 -1.09 -9.17
CA GLY A 279 24.80 -1.55 -8.82
C GLY A 279 25.55 -2.32 -9.91
N THR A 280 24.96 -2.49 -11.10
CA THR A 280 25.71 -2.86 -12.31
C THR A 280 26.77 -1.77 -12.59
N ARG A 281 28.01 -2.18 -12.88
CA ARG A 281 29.12 -1.26 -13.23
C ARG A 281 29.77 -1.56 -14.58
N ARG A 282 29.75 -2.83 -15.01
CA ARG A 282 30.33 -3.27 -16.28
C ARG A 282 29.31 -3.11 -17.41
N GLY A 283 29.77 -2.71 -18.60
CA GLY A 283 28.93 -2.62 -19.81
C GLY A 283 27.92 -1.46 -19.83
N LEU A 284 28.04 -0.48 -18.91
CA LEU A 284 27.17 0.69 -18.88
C LEU A 284 27.78 1.86 -19.62
N THR A 285 27.08 2.37 -20.63
CA THR A 285 27.40 3.67 -21.23
C THR A 285 27.06 4.80 -20.23
N PRO A 286 27.67 6.00 -20.36
CA PRO A 286 27.36 7.14 -19.50
C PRO A 286 25.87 7.52 -19.49
N ALA A 287 25.18 7.32 -20.62
CA ALA A 287 23.74 7.54 -20.73
C ALA A 287 22.94 6.53 -19.90
N LEU A 288 23.23 5.23 -20.02
CA LEU A 288 22.57 4.18 -19.23
C LEU A 288 22.87 4.33 -17.73
N ALA A 289 24.07 4.75 -17.36
CA ALA A 289 24.40 5.06 -15.98
C ALA A 289 23.55 6.22 -15.42
N ARG A 290 23.25 7.24 -16.24
CA ARG A 290 22.36 8.35 -15.84
C ARG A 290 20.91 7.87 -15.65
N VAL A 291 20.43 7.00 -16.55
CA VAL A 291 19.11 6.38 -16.43
C VAL A 291 19.02 5.50 -15.18
N LEU A 292 20.03 4.67 -14.91
CA LEU A 292 20.09 3.83 -13.72
C LEU A 292 20.07 4.63 -12.42
N ARG A 293 20.69 5.82 -12.39
CA ARG A 293 20.60 6.73 -11.24
C ARG A 293 19.18 7.22 -10.98
N ARG A 294 18.31 7.29 -12.01
CA ARG A 294 16.90 7.65 -11.84
C ARG A 294 16.06 6.54 -11.20
N ARG A 295 16.61 5.35 -10.92
CA ARG A 295 15.89 4.30 -10.15
C ARG A 295 15.34 4.84 -8.84
N SER A 296 16.07 5.71 -8.16
CA SER A 296 15.64 6.29 -6.88
C SER A 296 14.41 7.20 -7.00
N SER A 297 13.99 7.59 -8.21
CA SER A 297 12.78 8.39 -8.42
C SER A 297 11.50 7.67 -8.03
N ILE A 298 11.46 6.33 -8.01
CA ILE A 298 10.26 5.58 -7.60
C ILE A 298 10.02 5.61 -6.08
N GLU A 299 11.08 5.80 -5.29
CA GLU A 299 11.00 5.83 -3.83
C GLU A 299 10.10 6.96 -3.29
N PRO A 300 10.27 8.24 -3.73
CA PRO A 300 9.37 9.32 -3.32
C PRO A 300 7.94 9.10 -3.84
N GLU A 301 7.75 8.50 -5.02
CA GLU A 301 6.42 8.21 -5.56
C GLU A 301 5.67 7.19 -4.69
N ILE A 302 6.35 6.11 -4.28
CA ILE A 302 5.81 5.16 -3.29
C ILE A 302 5.55 5.86 -1.96
N GLY A 303 6.41 6.79 -1.55
CA GLY A 303 6.22 7.64 -0.37
C GLY A 303 4.91 8.44 -0.43
N HIS A 304 4.68 9.17 -1.53
CA HIS A 304 3.43 9.90 -1.79
C HIS A 304 2.21 8.98 -1.83
N MET A 305 2.32 7.80 -2.46
CA MET A 305 1.24 6.82 -2.43
C MET A 305 0.95 6.32 -1.01
N LYS A 306 1.96 6.16 -0.14
CA LYS A 306 1.76 5.74 1.25
C LYS A 306 1.12 6.81 2.13
N THR A 307 1.57 8.06 1.99
CA THR A 307 1.12 9.20 2.81
C THR A 307 -0.19 9.79 2.27
N ASP A 308 -0.21 10.16 1.00
CA ASP A 308 -1.34 10.85 0.36
C ASP A 308 -2.34 9.86 -0.26
N GLY A 309 -1.85 8.72 -0.76
CA GLY A 309 -2.63 7.69 -1.44
C GLY A 309 -3.21 6.60 -0.52
N ARG A 310 -2.92 6.64 0.78
CA ARG A 310 -3.32 5.62 1.78
C ARG A 310 -2.81 4.20 1.51
N LEU A 311 -1.83 4.03 0.62
CA LEU A 311 -1.19 2.73 0.35
C LEU A 311 -0.50 2.13 1.60
N SER A 312 -0.25 2.96 2.62
CA SER A 312 0.28 2.50 3.90
C SER A 312 -0.58 1.42 4.56
N ARG A 313 -1.91 1.44 4.37
CA ARG A 313 -2.80 0.46 4.98
C ARG A 313 -4.02 0.13 4.12
N CYS A 314 -4.15 -1.14 3.74
CA CYS A 314 -5.32 -1.68 3.05
C CYS A 314 -6.46 -1.99 4.04
N PHE A 315 -7.63 -1.40 3.79
CA PHE A 315 -8.85 -1.62 4.56
C PHE A 315 -9.85 -2.58 3.89
N LEU A 316 -9.57 -3.00 2.65
CA LEU A 316 -10.44 -3.93 1.93
C LEU A 316 -10.15 -5.37 2.35
N LYS A 317 -11.19 -6.20 2.34
CA LYS A 317 -11.17 -7.59 2.83
C LYS A 317 -10.60 -8.56 1.79
N GLY A 318 -9.74 -9.48 2.23
CA GLY A 318 -9.23 -10.59 1.42
C GLY A 318 -8.33 -10.17 0.26
N THR A 319 -7.90 -11.16 -0.52
CA THR A 319 -6.94 -11.01 -1.64
C THR A 319 -7.47 -10.11 -2.75
N LEU A 320 -8.74 -10.30 -3.15
CA LEU A 320 -9.41 -9.40 -4.09
C LEU A 320 -9.39 -7.96 -3.57
N GLY A 321 -9.68 -7.76 -2.29
CA GLY A 321 -9.61 -6.44 -1.67
C GLY A 321 -8.22 -5.80 -1.79
N ASP A 322 -7.16 -6.58 -1.62
CA ASP A 322 -5.77 -6.11 -1.77
C ASP A 322 -5.46 -5.73 -3.23
N ALA A 323 -5.86 -6.55 -4.19
CA ALA A 323 -5.68 -6.28 -5.62
C ALA A 323 -6.39 -4.98 -6.02
N LEU A 324 -7.66 -4.84 -5.66
CA LEU A 324 -8.44 -3.64 -5.95
C LEU A 324 -7.84 -2.39 -5.29
N PHE A 325 -7.45 -2.49 -4.02
CA PHE A 325 -6.92 -1.34 -3.28
C PHE A 325 -5.60 -0.85 -3.87
N ALA A 326 -4.69 -1.77 -4.22
CA ALA A 326 -3.41 -1.43 -4.83
C ALA A 326 -3.61 -0.62 -6.13
N VAL A 327 -4.39 -1.15 -7.07
CA VAL A 327 -4.63 -0.47 -8.36
C VAL A 327 -5.31 0.89 -8.15
N LEU A 328 -6.32 0.97 -7.27
CA LEU A 328 -7.01 2.23 -6.97
C LEU A 328 -6.09 3.29 -6.34
N CYS A 329 -5.10 2.88 -5.53
CA CYS A 329 -4.06 3.80 -5.04
C CYS A 329 -3.23 4.36 -6.19
N GLY A 330 -2.89 3.54 -7.18
CA GLY A 330 -2.22 3.95 -8.42
C GLY A 330 -3.05 4.95 -9.23
N CYS A 331 -4.34 4.65 -9.45
CA CYS A 331 -5.28 5.57 -10.11
C CYS A 331 -5.35 6.92 -9.38
N GLY A 332 -5.49 6.90 -8.05
CA GLY A 332 -5.55 8.11 -7.23
C GLY A 332 -4.27 8.95 -7.30
N HIS A 333 -3.11 8.29 -7.43
CA HIS A 333 -1.84 8.97 -7.64
C HIS A 333 -1.78 9.68 -8.99
N ASN A 334 -2.15 8.99 -10.06
CA ASN A 334 -2.21 9.56 -11.40
C ASN A 334 -3.16 10.76 -11.47
N ILE A 335 -4.36 10.65 -10.90
CA ILE A 335 -5.33 11.74 -10.85
C ILE A 335 -4.76 12.96 -10.13
N ARG A 336 -4.07 12.78 -8.98
CA ARG A 336 -3.41 13.89 -8.29
C ARG A 336 -2.36 14.57 -9.16
N LYS A 337 -1.58 13.82 -9.92
CA LYS A 337 -0.57 14.37 -10.85
C LYS A 337 -1.21 15.14 -12.00
N ILE A 338 -2.25 14.60 -12.60
CA ILE A 338 -3.03 15.29 -13.64
C ILE A 338 -3.59 16.60 -13.09
N LEU A 339 -4.21 16.57 -11.91
CA LEU A 339 -4.76 17.78 -11.28
C LEU A 339 -3.67 18.81 -10.96
N ALA A 340 -2.50 18.39 -10.50
CA ALA A 340 -1.37 19.29 -10.27
C ALA A 340 -0.89 19.95 -11.57
N HIS A 341 -0.79 19.17 -12.65
CA HIS A 341 -0.43 19.68 -13.97
C HIS A 341 -1.46 20.68 -14.50
N VAL A 342 -2.75 20.34 -14.48
CA VAL A 342 -3.84 21.21 -14.94
C VAL A 342 -3.91 22.50 -14.12
N ARG A 343 -3.70 22.43 -12.80
CA ARG A 343 -3.63 23.64 -11.95
C ARG A 343 -2.46 24.54 -12.33
N ALA A 344 -1.29 23.96 -12.62
CA ALA A 344 -0.12 24.73 -13.06
C ALA A 344 -0.37 25.40 -14.42
N LEU A 345 -1.01 24.69 -15.34
CA LEU A 345 -1.42 25.22 -16.65
C LEU A 345 -2.42 26.36 -16.50
N LEU A 346 -3.48 26.18 -15.71
CA LEU A 346 -4.47 27.21 -15.44
C LEU A 346 -3.83 28.46 -14.83
N ALA A 347 -2.92 28.30 -13.86
CA ALA A 347 -2.19 29.42 -13.28
C ALA A 347 -1.29 30.14 -14.30
N ALA A 348 -0.74 29.43 -15.28
CA ALA A 348 0.02 30.03 -16.38
C ALA A 348 -0.88 30.82 -17.34
N VAL A 349 -2.06 30.28 -17.67
CA VAL A 349 -3.06 30.95 -18.50
C VAL A 349 -3.55 32.23 -17.82
N ILE A 350 -3.92 32.18 -16.53
CA ILE A 350 -4.32 33.35 -15.76
C ILE A 350 -3.22 34.41 -15.75
N ALA A 351 -1.97 34.01 -15.51
CA ALA A 351 -0.83 34.94 -15.51
C ALA A 351 -0.63 35.62 -16.88
N LEU A 352 -0.82 34.87 -17.98
CA LEU A 352 -0.74 35.42 -19.33
C LEU A 352 -1.86 36.43 -19.61
N VAL A 353 -3.10 36.09 -19.26
CA VAL A 353 -4.24 36.99 -19.43
C VAL A 353 -4.04 38.28 -18.63
N LEU A 354 -3.60 38.18 -17.36
CA LEU A 354 -3.30 39.35 -16.54
C LEU A 354 -2.15 40.20 -17.12
N ALA A 355 -1.13 39.57 -17.72
CA ALA A 355 -0.04 40.29 -18.38
C ALA A 355 -0.53 41.04 -19.62
N MET A 356 -1.41 40.44 -20.43
CA MET A 356 -2.01 41.10 -21.59
C MET A 356 -2.90 42.28 -21.19
N ILE A 357 -3.73 42.14 -20.15
CA ILE A 357 -4.55 43.24 -19.62
C ILE A 357 -3.66 44.39 -19.13
N ARG A 358 -2.58 44.10 -18.40
CA ARG A 358 -1.63 45.14 -17.94
C ARG A 358 -0.94 45.87 -19.10
N GLN A 359 -0.59 45.17 -20.18
CA GLN A 359 0.01 45.80 -21.36
C GLN A 359 -0.99 46.67 -22.14
N ALA A 360 -2.24 46.22 -22.25
CA ALA A 360 -3.31 47.00 -22.88
C ALA A 360 -3.61 48.31 -22.11
N GLY A 361 -3.56 48.28 -20.77
CA GLY A 361 -3.73 49.50 -19.95
C GLY A 361 -2.52 50.45 -19.96
N ALA A 362 -1.35 50.02 -20.43
CA ALA A 362 -0.10 50.78 -20.38
C ALA A 362 0.26 51.50 -21.71
N ASN A 363 -0.63 51.50 -22.71
CA ASN A 363 -0.46 52.14 -24.02
C ASN A 363 0.93 51.93 -24.67
N ARG A 364 1.46 50.70 -24.58
CA ARG A 364 2.67 50.29 -25.31
C ARG A 364 2.29 49.23 -26.33
N GLN A 365 2.76 49.41 -27.56
CA GLN A 365 2.56 48.54 -28.73
C GLN A 365 2.48 47.06 -28.32
N ILE A 366 1.39 46.41 -28.74
CA ILE A 366 1.15 44.97 -28.54
C ILE A 366 2.38 44.22 -29.08
N PRO A 367 3.13 43.48 -28.23
CA PRO A 367 4.25 42.70 -28.73
C PRO A 367 3.69 41.60 -29.65
N SER A 368 4.34 41.39 -30.80
CA SER A 368 3.92 40.36 -31.77
C SER A 368 3.73 39.00 -31.09
N CYS A 369 2.83 38.16 -31.62
CA CYS A 369 2.54 36.82 -31.09
C CYS A 369 3.82 35.99 -30.81
N ARG A 370 4.90 36.20 -31.58
CA ARG A 370 6.21 35.56 -31.35
C ARG A 370 6.88 35.99 -30.04
N GLY A 371 6.79 37.26 -29.64
CA GLY A 371 7.33 37.77 -28.37
C GLY A 371 6.59 37.24 -27.15
N LEU A 372 5.25 37.12 -27.24
CA LEU A 372 4.42 36.51 -26.21
C LEU A 372 4.70 35.01 -26.05
N ILE A 373 4.86 34.27 -27.15
CA ILE A 373 5.23 32.84 -27.12
C ILE A 373 6.63 32.64 -26.52
N ALA A 374 7.59 33.52 -26.82
CA ALA A 374 8.94 33.47 -26.24
C ALA A 374 8.94 33.74 -24.73
N LEU A 375 8.19 34.74 -24.26
CA LEU A 375 8.00 34.98 -22.82
C LEU A 375 7.27 33.83 -22.12
N PHE A 376 6.26 33.24 -22.79
CA PHE A 376 5.51 32.10 -22.27
C PHE A 376 6.38 30.85 -22.16
N ARG A 377 7.20 30.54 -23.18
CA ARG A 377 8.19 29.45 -23.11
C ARG A 377 9.21 29.67 -22.00
N LEU A 378 9.77 30.88 -21.87
CA LEU A 378 10.76 31.15 -20.81
C LEU A 378 10.17 31.03 -19.40
N ASN A 379 8.96 31.55 -19.19
CA ASN A 379 8.31 31.52 -17.87
C ASN A 379 7.72 30.16 -17.55
N LEU A 380 7.17 29.43 -18.51
CA LEU A 380 6.68 28.05 -18.32
C LEU A 380 7.84 27.11 -18.01
N VAL A 381 8.95 27.21 -18.75
CA VAL A 381 10.17 26.44 -18.49
C VAL A 381 10.76 26.79 -17.12
N LYS A 382 10.83 28.07 -16.74
CA LYS A 382 11.30 28.48 -15.40
C LYS A 382 10.37 27.99 -14.27
N LYS A 383 9.05 27.95 -14.49
CA LYS A 383 8.07 27.53 -13.48
C LYS A 383 8.01 26.00 -13.34
N LEU A 384 8.14 25.27 -14.45
CA LEU A 384 8.31 23.81 -14.48
C LEU A 384 9.65 23.39 -13.86
N LEU A 385 10.75 24.09 -14.17
CA LEU A 385 12.05 23.86 -13.55
C LEU A 385 12.04 24.16 -12.04
N LYS A 386 11.29 25.18 -11.59
CA LYS A 386 11.10 25.46 -10.16
C LYS A 386 10.29 24.38 -9.46
N GLN A 387 9.24 23.82 -10.09
CA GLN A 387 8.47 22.71 -9.52
C GLN A 387 9.26 21.41 -9.43
N THR A 388 10.19 21.14 -10.36
CA THR A 388 11.13 20.01 -10.24
C THR A 388 12.21 20.24 -9.17
N ALA A 389 12.52 21.49 -8.82
CA ALA A 389 13.50 21.83 -7.80
C ALA A 389 12.89 21.86 -6.38
N THR A 390 11.65 22.33 -6.22
CA THR A 390 11.02 22.42 -4.88
C THR A 390 10.56 21.08 -4.32
N SER A 391 10.46 20.02 -5.11
CA SER A 391 10.30 18.64 -4.60
C SER A 391 11.62 18.05 -4.05
N SER A 392 12.75 18.75 -4.17
CA SER A 392 14.07 18.28 -3.72
C SER A 392 14.67 19.07 -2.53
N SER A 393 14.01 20.12 -2.05
CA SER A 393 14.60 21.05 -1.06
C SER A 393 13.65 21.52 0.04
N PHE A 394 12.83 20.63 0.61
CA PHE A 394 12.14 20.88 1.89
C PHE A 394 12.65 19.86 2.91
N GLY A 395 13.80 20.17 3.51
CA GLY A 395 14.51 19.28 4.41
C GLY A 395 15.93 19.75 4.66
N ARG A 396 16.11 21.02 5.02
CA ARG A 396 17.28 21.50 5.72
C ARG A 396 17.00 22.85 6.38
N ASP A 397 17.25 22.86 7.69
CA ASP A 397 17.54 23.98 8.57
C ASP A 397 16.38 24.87 9.04
N GLU A 398 15.96 24.65 10.31
CA GLU A 398 16.05 25.52 11.51
C GLU A 398 15.74 24.60 12.73
N GLY A 399 16.39 24.56 13.90
CA GLY A 399 17.55 25.25 14.47
C GLY A 399 17.90 24.64 15.85
N VAL A 400 19.21 24.46 16.08
CA VAL A 400 20.02 24.43 17.32
C VAL A 400 19.34 24.72 18.68
N ALA A 401 19.57 23.84 19.68
CA ALA A 401 20.18 24.21 20.98
C ALA A 401 20.55 23.00 21.88
N ALA A 402 21.83 23.03 22.31
CA ALA A 402 22.53 22.42 23.45
C ALA A 402 21.86 21.42 24.41
N GLY A 403 22.62 20.39 24.80
CA GLY A 403 22.32 19.56 25.97
C GLY A 403 23.18 18.30 26.11
N GLU A 404 24.39 18.50 26.64
CA GLU A 404 25.20 17.56 27.46
C GLU A 404 25.50 16.12 27.00
N LYS A 405 26.81 15.89 26.89
CA LYS A 405 27.48 14.60 26.76
C LYS A 405 27.31 13.79 28.05
N HIS A 406 26.65 12.64 27.96
CA HIS A 406 26.91 11.54 28.90
C HIS A 406 27.41 10.31 28.15
N THR A 407 28.70 10.08 28.36
CA THR A 407 29.50 8.91 28.03
C THR A 407 28.91 7.68 28.73
N TYR A 408 28.47 6.68 27.97
CA TYR A 408 28.38 5.31 28.47
C TYR A 408 28.95 4.37 27.41
N ALA A 409 30.20 3.98 27.65
CA ALA A 409 30.85 2.86 26.99
C ALA A 409 30.21 1.56 27.45
N VAL A 410 29.76 0.70 26.53
CA VAL A 410 29.54 -0.73 26.81
C VAL A 410 29.98 -1.55 25.60
N GLY A 411 31.24 -2.00 25.68
CA GLY A 411 31.59 -3.41 25.69
C GLY A 411 31.21 -4.28 24.49
N CYS A 412 32.21 -4.49 23.62
CA CYS A 412 32.35 -5.68 22.79
C CYS A 412 32.28 -6.97 23.63
N PHE A 413 31.39 -7.89 23.26
CA PHE A 413 31.51 -9.35 23.46
C PHE A 413 30.85 -9.97 22.21
N GLY A 414 31.48 -10.82 21.41
CA GLY A 414 32.42 -11.88 21.75
C GLY A 414 31.77 -13.18 21.25
N ARG A 415 32.35 -13.77 20.20
CA ARG A 415 31.95 -15.06 19.63
C ARG A 415 32.14 -16.17 20.67
N HIS A 416 31.27 -17.17 20.71
CA HIS A 416 31.56 -18.61 20.64
C HIS A 416 30.35 -19.46 21.08
N ALA A 417 30.27 -20.64 20.45
CA ALA A 417 29.32 -21.76 20.61
C ALA A 417 27.92 -21.60 19.99
#